data_AF-A0A5N5DQJ8-F1
#
_entry.id   AF-A0A5N5DQJ8-F1
#
_cell.length_a   1.000
_cell.length_b   1.000
_cell.length_c   1.000
_cell.angle_alpha   90.00
_cell.angle_beta   90.00
_cell.angle_gamma   90.00
#
_symmetry.space_group_name_H-M   'P 1'
#
loop_
_entity.id
_entity.type
_entity.pdbx_description
1 polymer ?
#
loop_
_entity_poly.entity_id
_entity_poly.type
_entity_poly.pdbx_seq_one_letter_code
_entity_poly.pdbx_strand_id
1 'polypeptide(L)'
;MSSPDDIDTEDLLAALRDKWGEEKKNWLPSQSLMRYKSSAEWPPCLIKALFDLAIRTRTVKDRDFVVEQLKEMTYASLHRDETPQITLRPSLTPEEEAHQLSRDAQSILASLRRHFNAVDKLVKHWGEGVESGLPYSATLDSSALGWDVKLLRRMAKFAAAYPNASRVMKEFFVVGAIKNREERNGDASRKVTLADFKHAQAHFKKSKRNGDLKDLEDAMAELDEEEAMKKEKEERLKMNKERFRTLVGLPERPLGPVVEPRPVTRPEHRTFQGKHVTLRPLAPSDADALFPLISGPENAWLFDYLPYGPFPSSPDGQDLFRTQVANQCASKDPLFFAILVNDRVLGWSAFMRIDAANGVVEVGHLLFATPLQRTPAATETIYLLAQYAFEDLRYRRLEWKANNLNEASKRAAARLGFVWEGLFRAHLIVRGRRRDTVWFSMVEADWFGEEGKGAAREALSLWLDGANFDGEGKQRRRLEDIRRELVNGAEA
;
A
#
# COMPACT_ATOMS: atom_id res chain seq x y z
N MET A 1 -39.29 -21.53 -7.47
CA MET A 1 -37.89 -21.39 -7.03
C MET A 1 -37.06 -21.39 -8.29
N SER A 2 -36.63 -20.21 -8.73
CA SER A 2 -35.90 -20.04 -9.99
C SER A 2 -34.58 -20.81 -9.95
N SER A 3 -34.12 -21.26 -11.13
CA SER A 3 -32.89 -22.03 -11.28
C SER A 3 -31.70 -21.27 -10.67
N PRO A 4 -30.66 -21.93 -10.11
CA PRO A 4 -29.44 -21.29 -9.63
C PRO A 4 -28.67 -20.48 -10.70
N ASP A 5 -29.13 -20.52 -11.95
CA ASP A 5 -28.58 -19.77 -13.09
C ASP A 5 -29.31 -18.45 -13.39
N ASP A 6 -30.38 -18.10 -12.66
CA ASP A 6 -31.16 -16.86 -12.85
C ASP A 6 -30.82 -15.79 -11.78
N ILE A 7 -29.53 -15.53 -11.51
CA ILE A 7 -29.15 -14.33 -10.74
C ILE A 7 -29.16 -13.15 -11.72
N ASP A 8 -29.81 -12.05 -11.33
CA ASP A 8 -29.85 -10.83 -12.12
C ASP A 8 -28.42 -10.34 -12.41
N THR A 9 -28.17 -9.94 -13.65
CA THR A 9 -26.87 -9.45 -14.10
C THR A 9 -26.49 -8.17 -13.36
N GLU A 10 -27.45 -7.34 -12.98
CA GLU A 10 -27.21 -6.16 -12.15
C GLU A 10 -26.77 -6.50 -10.73
N ASP A 11 -27.35 -7.53 -10.10
CA ASP A 11 -26.95 -8.00 -8.77
C ASP A 11 -25.51 -8.54 -8.77
N LEU A 12 -25.14 -9.31 -9.79
CA LEU A 12 -23.78 -9.83 -9.96
C LEU A 12 -22.78 -8.70 -10.16
N LEU A 13 -23.14 -7.67 -10.92
CA LEU A 13 -22.29 -6.50 -11.14
C LEU A 13 -22.14 -5.66 -9.87
N ALA A 14 -23.20 -5.47 -9.09
CA ALA A 14 -23.14 -4.77 -7.81
C ALA A 14 -22.22 -5.50 -6.83
N ALA A 15 -22.35 -6.82 -6.72
CA ALA A 15 -21.51 -7.62 -5.84
C ALA A 15 -20.05 -7.71 -6.32
N LEU A 16 -19.81 -7.71 -7.63
CA LEU A 16 -18.46 -7.57 -8.20
C LEU A 16 -17.82 -6.22 -7.83
N ARG A 17 -18.57 -5.13 -7.91
CA ARG A 17 -18.10 -3.78 -7.56
C ARG A 17 -17.79 -3.66 -6.07
N ASP A 18 -18.68 -4.15 -5.21
CA ASP A 18 -18.46 -4.21 -3.77
C ASP A 18 -17.16 -4.96 -3.43
N LYS A 19 -16.94 -6.11 -4.08
CA LYS A 19 -15.81 -6.97 -3.73
C LYS A 19 -14.47 -6.56 -4.34
N TRP A 20 -14.45 -6.14 -5.60
CA TRP A 20 -13.20 -5.85 -6.35
C TRP A 20 -12.96 -4.36 -6.65
N GLY A 21 -13.91 -3.49 -6.33
CA GLY A 21 -13.87 -2.04 -6.52
C GLY A 21 -14.60 -1.57 -7.79
N GLU A 22 -14.55 -0.27 -8.10
CA GLU A 22 -15.19 0.29 -9.31
C GLU A 22 -14.26 0.33 -10.54
N GLU A 23 -12.96 0.08 -10.35
CA GLU A 23 -11.93 0.26 -11.39
C GLU A 23 -11.83 -0.92 -12.38
N LYS A 24 -12.85 -0.99 -13.26
CA LYS A 24 -13.01 -2.00 -14.33
C LYS A 24 -11.80 -2.14 -15.25
N LYS A 25 -11.02 -1.06 -15.43
CA LYS A 25 -9.81 -1.04 -16.27
C LYS A 25 -8.71 -1.97 -15.78
N ASN A 26 -8.73 -2.29 -14.51
CA ASN A 26 -7.73 -3.16 -13.94
C ASN A 26 -8.09 -4.62 -14.17
N TRP A 27 -9.38 -4.97 -14.31
CA TRP A 27 -9.88 -6.35 -14.30
C TRP A 27 -9.70 -7.13 -15.60
N LEU A 28 -9.58 -6.43 -16.73
CA LEU A 28 -9.55 -7.02 -18.07
C LEU A 28 -8.27 -6.62 -18.85
N PRO A 29 -7.86 -7.42 -19.86
CA PRO A 29 -6.67 -7.13 -20.68
C PRO A 29 -6.82 -5.87 -21.53
N SER A 30 -5.69 -5.22 -21.84
CA SER A 30 -5.62 -3.89 -22.47
C SER A 30 -6.32 -3.73 -23.82
N GLN A 31 -6.51 -4.81 -24.59
CA GLN A 31 -7.26 -4.76 -25.86
C GLN A 31 -8.78 -4.76 -25.65
N SER A 32 -9.27 -5.45 -24.61
CA SER A 32 -10.69 -5.48 -24.23
C SER A 32 -11.13 -4.20 -23.50
N LEU A 33 -10.18 -3.53 -22.82
CA LEU A 33 -10.37 -2.21 -22.20
C LEU A 33 -10.76 -1.12 -23.20
N MET A 34 -10.44 -1.31 -24.48
CA MET A 34 -10.76 -0.35 -25.54
C MET A 34 -12.16 -0.56 -26.13
N ARG A 35 -12.82 -1.70 -25.87
CA ARG A 35 -14.06 -2.11 -26.56
C ARG A 35 -15.32 -2.01 -25.72
N TYR A 36 -15.25 -2.26 -24.40
CA TYR A 36 -16.40 -2.16 -23.50
C TYR A 36 -16.32 -0.87 -22.67
N LYS A 37 -17.30 0.03 -22.83
CA LYS A 37 -17.34 1.32 -22.14
C LYS A 37 -18.02 1.24 -20.78
N SER A 38 -18.87 0.23 -20.57
CA SER A 38 -19.58 0.01 -19.32
C SER A 38 -19.75 -1.48 -19.00
N SER A 39 -19.96 -1.79 -17.71
CA SER A 39 -20.26 -3.16 -17.27
C SER A 39 -21.62 -3.67 -17.75
N ALA A 40 -22.51 -2.76 -18.16
CA ALA A 40 -23.79 -3.10 -18.79
C ALA A 40 -23.62 -3.65 -20.22
N GLU A 41 -22.46 -3.41 -20.84
CA GLU A 41 -22.10 -3.95 -22.15
C GLU A 41 -21.40 -5.31 -22.05
N TRP A 42 -21.09 -5.78 -20.83
CA TRP A 42 -20.45 -7.08 -20.64
C TRP A 42 -21.48 -8.19 -20.83
N PRO A 43 -21.14 -9.22 -21.62
CA PRO A 43 -22.02 -10.37 -21.73
C PRO A 43 -22.21 -11.05 -20.36
N PRO A 44 -23.43 -11.54 -20.05
CA PRO A 44 -23.71 -12.18 -18.76
C PRO A 44 -22.76 -13.32 -18.40
N CYS A 45 -22.26 -14.07 -19.39
CA CYS A 45 -21.29 -15.14 -19.20
C CYS A 45 -19.96 -14.66 -18.60
N LEU A 46 -19.46 -13.49 -19.04
CA LEU A 46 -18.24 -12.87 -18.54
C LEU A 46 -18.44 -12.34 -17.12
N ILE A 47 -19.58 -11.67 -16.87
CA ILE A 47 -19.95 -11.16 -15.55
C ILE A 47 -19.98 -12.29 -14.53
N LYS A 48 -20.65 -13.41 -14.87
CA LYS A 48 -20.74 -14.58 -14.00
C LYS A 48 -19.37 -15.19 -13.73
N ALA A 49 -18.52 -15.35 -14.74
CA ALA A 49 -17.18 -15.92 -14.59
C ALA A 49 -16.27 -15.06 -13.69
N LEU A 50 -16.32 -13.73 -13.85
CA LEU A 50 -15.58 -12.80 -13.00
C LEU A 50 -16.13 -12.81 -11.56
N PHE A 51 -17.45 -12.88 -11.39
CA PHE A 51 -18.08 -12.95 -10.07
C PHE A 51 -17.67 -14.21 -9.30
N ASP A 52 -17.71 -15.37 -9.94
CA ASP A 52 -17.27 -16.63 -9.34
C ASP A 52 -15.80 -16.56 -8.87
N LEU A 53 -14.97 -15.86 -9.64
CA LEU A 53 -13.56 -15.64 -9.36
C LEU A 53 -13.38 -14.66 -8.19
N ALA A 54 -14.17 -13.59 -8.17
CA ALA A 54 -14.19 -12.61 -7.09
C ALA A 54 -14.61 -13.22 -5.76
N ILE A 55 -15.67 -14.03 -5.70
CA ILE A 55 -16.08 -14.74 -4.48
C ILE A 55 -14.90 -15.53 -3.88
N ARG A 56 -14.02 -16.07 -4.70
CA ARG A 56 -12.91 -16.91 -4.23
C ARG A 56 -11.68 -16.14 -3.75
N THR A 57 -11.51 -14.88 -4.14
CA THR A 57 -10.45 -14.02 -3.59
C THR A 57 -10.78 -13.59 -2.15
N ARG A 58 -9.77 -13.57 -1.27
CA ARG A 58 -9.93 -13.20 0.15
C ARG A 58 -9.20 -11.91 0.51
N THR A 59 -8.10 -11.64 -0.18
CA THR A 59 -7.28 -10.45 0.05
C THR A 59 -7.19 -9.61 -1.21
N VAL A 60 -6.88 -8.32 -1.05
CA VAL A 60 -6.58 -7.42 -2.17
C VAL A 60 -5.48 -8.00 -3.07
N LYS A 61 -4.49 -8.68 -2.46
CA LYS A 61 -3.40 -9.30 -3.22
C LYS A 61 -3.85 -10.53 -4.02
N ASP A 62 -4.83 -11.31 -3.53
CA ASP A 62 -5.42 -12.42 -4.30
C ASP A 62 -6.16 -11.90 -5.54
N ARG A 63 -6.89 -10.79 -5.40
CA ARG A 63 -7.54 -10.10 -6.51
C ARG A 63 -6.51 -9.67 -7.56
N ASP A 64 -5.48 -8.93 -7.14
CA ASP A 64 -4.50 -8.38 -8.07
C ASP A 64 -3.73 -9.47 -8.84
N PHE A 65 -3.38 -10.57 -8.15
CA PHE A 65 -2.76 -11.73 -8.81
C PHE A 65 -3.68 -12.38 -9.85
N VAL A 66 -4.93 -12.63 -9.49
CA VAL A 66 -5.94 -13.25 -10.38
C VAL A 66 -6.13 -12.41 -11.64
N VAL A 67 -6.20 -11.10 -11.46
CA VAL A 67 -6.31 -10.11 -12.51
C VAL A 67 -5.09 -10.14 -13.46
N GLU A 68 -3.87 -10.22 -12.94
CA GLU A 68 -2.67 -10.33 -13.77
C GLU A 68 -2.62 -11.64 -14.57
N GLN A 69 -3.05 -12.76 -13.99
CA GLN A 69 -3.11 -14.04 -14.72
C GLN A 69 -4.16 -14.03 -15.85
N LEU A 70 -5.28 -13.34 -15.66
CA LEU A 70 -6.25 -13.09 -16.73
C LEU A 70 -5.60 -12.32 -17.88
N LYS A 71 -4.80 -11.29 -17.58
CA LYS A 71 -4.06 -10.50 -18.59
C LYS A 71 -3.07 -11.35 -19.36
N GLU A 72 -2.25 -12.15 -18.67
CA GLU A 72 -1.22 -12.99 -19.30
C GLU A 72 -1.81 -14.10 -20.19
N MET A 73 -2.84 -14.81 -19.71
CA MET A 73 -3.46 -15.91 -20.46
C MET A 73 -4.15 -15.42 -21.73
N THR A 74 -4.87 -14.29 -21.64
CA THR A 74 -5.50 -13.71 -22.81
C THR A 74 -4.46 -13.14 -23.78
N TYR A 75 -3.39 -12.50 -23.29
CA TYR A 75 -2.28 -12.07 -24.14
C TYR A 75 -1.65 -13.26 -24.91
N ALA A 76 -1.36 -14.37 -24.23
CA ALA A 76 -0.79 -15.57 -24.83
C ALA A 76 -1.75 -16.26 -25.83
N SER A 77 -3.06 -16.23 -25.59
CA SER A 77 -4.06 -16.75 -26.54
C SER A 77 -4.17 -15.90 -27.81
N LEU A 78 -3.90 -14.59 -27.72
CA LEU A 78 -3.94 -13.65 -28.84
C LEU A 78 -2.66 -13.66 -29.70
N HIS A 79 -1.50 -14.05 -29.14
CA HIS A 79 -0.18 -13.92 -29.76
C HIS A 79 0.53 -15.26 -30.00
N ARG A 80 -0.21 -16.37 -30.10
CA ARG A 80 0.34 -17.74 -30.17
C ARG A 80 1.13 -18.10 -31.44
N ASP A 81 1.19 -17.24 -32.44
CA ASP A 81 1.90 -17.48 -33.71
C ASP A 81 3.05 -16.49 -33.88
N GLU A 82 4.14 -16.69 -33.11
CA GLU A 82 5.40 -15.98 -33.34
C GLU A 82 6.16 -16.60 -34.51
N THR A 83 5.77 -16.20 -35.72
CA THR A 83 6.72 -15.84 -36.78
C THR A 83 6.31 -14.47 -37.33
N PRO A 84 7.27 -13.57 -37.65
CA PRO A 84 6.98 -12.19 -38.02
C PRO A 84 6.50 -12.10 -39.48
N GLN A 85 5.29 -12.60 -39.73
CA GLN A 85 4.45 -12.09 -40.80
C GLN A 85 3.10 -11.77 -40.21
N ILE A 86 2.72 -10.50 -40.34
CA ILE A 86 1.44 -9.96 -39.95
C ILE A 86 0.35 -10.74 -40.71
N THR A 87 -0.20 -11.74 -40.06
CA THR A 87 -1.52 -12.27 -40.38
C THR A 87 -2.33 -12.14 -39.10
N LEU A 88 -2.89 -10.94 -38.94
CA LEU A 88 -3.96 -10.66 -37.99
C LEU A 88 -4.99 -11.80 -38.11
N ARG A 89 -5.23 -12.55 -37.03
CA ARG A 89 -6.49 -13.30 -36.96
C ARG A 89 -7.63 -12.31 -37.22
N PRO A 90 -8.62 -12.65 -38.06
CA PRO A 90 -9.72 -11.74 -38.37
C PRO A 90 -10.31 -11.25 -37.05
N SER A 91 -10.52 -9.94 -36.98
CA SER A 91 -11.00 -9.22 -35.80
C SER A 91 -12.13 -9.98 -35.12
N LEU A 92 -11.86 -10.60 -33.97
CA LEU A 92 -12.91 -11.20 -33.14
C LEU A 92 -13.99 -10.14 -32.93
N THR A 93 -15.24 -10.54 -33.13
CA THR A 93 -16.38 -9.72 -32.71
C THR A 93 -16.35 -9.55 -31.19
N PRO A 94 -16.97 -8.49 -30.63
CA PRO A 94 -17.06 -8.32 -29.18
C PRO A 94 -17.58 -9.59 -28.47
N GLU A 95 -18.59 -10.24 -29.05
CA GLU A 95 -19.18 -11.45 -28.51
C GLU A 95 -18.21 -12.63 -28.45
N GLU A 96 -17.39 -12.84 -29.48
CA GLU A 96 -16.37 -13.91 -29.49
C GLU A 96 -15.23 -13.64 -28.49
N GLU A 97 -14.85 -12.37 -28.32
CA GLU A 97 -13.85 -11.93 -27.35
C GLU A 97 -14.32 -12.14 -25.91
N ALA A 98 -15.58 -11.80 -25.61
CA ALA A 98 -16.17 -12.05 -24.30
C ALA A 98 -16.30 -13.54 -23.99
N HIS A 99 -16.65 -14.36 -24.98
CA HIS A 99 -16.64 -15.82 -24.82
C HIS A 99 -15.23 -16.36 -24.56
N GLN A 100 -14.20 -15.80 -25.19
CA GLN A 100 -12.81 -16.18 -24.92
C GLN A 100 -12.39 -15.79 -23.50
N LEU A 101 -12.65 -14.56 -23.07
CA LEU A 101 -12.37 -14.10 -21.71
C LEU A 101 -13.11 -14.92 -20.66
N SER A 102 -14.37 -15.27 -20.91
CA SER A 102 -15.13 -16.16 -20.04
C SER A 102 -14.50 -17.54 -19.93
N ARG A 103 -14.00 -18.12 -21.04
CA ARG A 103 -13.29 -19.41 -21.03
C ARG A 103 -11.97 -19.31 -20.26
N ASP A 104 -11.22 -18.23 -20.43
CA ASP A 104 -9.96 -17.99 -19.74
C ASP A 104 -10.18 -17.84 -18.22
N ALA A 105 -11.18 -17.06 -17.82
CA ALA A 105 -11.57 -16.89 -16.42
C ALA A 105 -12.02 -18.21 -15.77
N GLN A 106 -12.83 -19.01 -16.47
CA GLN A 106 -13.22 -20.34 -16.00
C GLN A 106 -12.03 -21.31 -15.89
N SER A 107 -11.07 -21.23 -16.81
CA SER A 107 -9.83 -22.01 -16.78
C SER A 107 -8.96 -21.66 -15.57
N ILE A 108 -8.79 -20.36 -15.30
CA ILE A 108 -8.08 -19.87 -14.12
C ILE A 108 -8.81 -20.35 -12.86
N LEU A 109 -10.13 -20.15 -12.78
CA LEU A 109 -10.92 -20.59 -11.64
C LEU A 109 -10.76 -22.09 -11.38
N ALA A 110 -10.78 -22.93 -12.43
CA ALA A 110 -10.53 -24.36 -12.33
C ALA A 110 -9.12 -24.68 -11.80
N SER A 111 -8.11 -23.91 -12.20
CA SER A 111 -6.74 -24.02 -11.69
C SER A 111 -6.62 -23.63 -10.21
N LEU A 112 -7.26 -22.52 -9.80
CA LEU A 112 -7.18 -21.98 -8.43
C LEU A 112 -8.09 -22.71 -7.43
N ARG A 113 -9.17 -23.35 -7.89
CA ARG A 113 -10.15 -24.06 -7.04
C ARG A 113 -9.50 -25.05 -6.09
N ARG A 114 -8.45 -25.75 -6.53
CA ARG A 114 -7.71 -26.71 -5.71
C ARG A 114 -6.94 -26.05 -4.55
N HIS A 115 -6.48 -24.82 -4.73
CA HIS A 115 -5.75 -24.04 -3.74
C HIS A 115 -6.70 -23.51 -2.68
N PHE A 116 -7.73 -22.76 -3.08
CA PHE A 116 -8.73 -22.21 -2.16
C PHE A 116 -9.39 -23.31 -1.31
N ASN A 117 -9.75 -24.45 -1.92
CA ASN A 117 -10.29 -25.59 -1.18
C ASN A 117 -9.31 -26.17 -0.14
N ALA A 118 -7.99 -26.06 -0.34
CA ALA A 118 -7.00 -26.49 0.64
C ALA A 118 -6.93 -25.49 1.81
N VAL A 119 -7.02 -24.19 1.54
CA VAL A 119 -7.08 -23.13 2.57
C VAL A 119 -8.35 -23.24 3.39
N ASP A 120 -9.50 -23.38 2.75
CA ASP A 120 -10.80 -23.61 3.40
C ASP A 120 -10.73 -24.78 4.39
N LYS A 121 -10.11 -25.88 3.96
CA LYS A 121 -9.91 -27.04 4.82
C LYS A 121 -9.00 -26.72 6.00
N LEU A 122 -7.95 -25.94 5.82
CA LEU A 122 -7.06 -25.55 6.91
C LEU A 122 -7.79 -24.67 7.93
N VAL A 123 -8.46 -23.61 7.48
CA VAL A 123 -9.23 -22.71 8.34
C VAL A 123 -10.31 -23.48 9.11
N LYS A 124 -11.03 -24.38 8.43
CA LYS A 124 -12.06 -25.21 9.08
C LYS A 124 -11.51 -26.04 10.24
N HIS A 125 -10.30 -26.60 10.11
CA HIS A 125 -9.75 -27.49 11.14
C HIS A 125 -8.92 -26.74 12.19
N TRP A 126 -8.23 -25.66 11.81
CA TRP A 126 -7.23 -24.99 12.66
C TRP A 126 -7.59 -23.54 13.05
N GLY A 127 -8.72 -23.01 12.58
CA GLY A 127 -9.17 -21.64 12.85
C GLY A 127 -8.55 -20.59 11.93
N GLU A 128 -9.11 -19.38 11.96
CA GLU A 128 -8.73 -18.26 11.07
C GLU A 128 -7.27 -17.78 11.26
N GLY A 129 -6.73 -17.93 12.47
CA GLY A 129 -5.36 -17.52 12.79
C GLY A 129 -4.26 -18.25 12.00
N VAL A 130 -4.57 -19.39 11.34
CA VAL A 130 -3.61 -20.12 10.51
C VAL A 130 -3.22 -19.33 9.25
N GLU A 131 -4.09 -18.47 8.74
CA GLU A 131 -3.87 -17.75 7.48
C GLU A 131 -2.67 -16.80 7.56
N SER A 132 -2.48 -16.16 8.72
CA SER A 132 -1.40 -15.20 8.97
C SER A 132 0.02 -15.78 8.84
N GLY A 133 0.17 -17.10 9.01
CA GLY A 133 1.46 -17.79 8.92
C GLY A 133 1.76 -18.42 7.56
N LEU A 134 0.79 -18.46 6.64
CA LEU A 134 0.97 -19.10 5.35
C LEU A 134 1.86 -18.24 4.44
N PRO A 135 2.77 -18.86 3.66
CA PRO A 135 3.65 -18.12 2.78
C PRO A 135 2.86 -17.46 1.65
N TYR A 136 2.86 -16.12 1.63
CA TYR A 136 2.42 -15.34 0.47
C TYR A 136 3.66 -14.96 -0.36
N SER A 137 4.01 -15.70 -1.43
CA SER A 137 5.12 -15.29 -2.30
C SER A 137 4.63 -14.56 -3.54
N ALA A 138 5.11 -13.34 -3.76
CA ALA A 138 4.89 -12.56 -4.99
C ALA A 138 6.05 -12.76 -5.98
N THR A 139 6.57 -13.98 -6.11
CA THR A 139 7.64 -14.29 -7.07
C THR A 139 7.09 -15.12 -8.22
N LEU A 140 7.18 -14.56 -9.43
CA LEU A 140 7.00 -15.25 -10.70
C LEU A 140 8.07 -16.35 -10.83
N ASP A 141 7.82 -17.53 -10.28
CA ASP A 141 8.23 -18.74 -10.98
C ASP A 141 7.51 -20.01 -10.47
N SER A 142 7.02 -20.80 -11.42
CA SER A 142 6.35 -22.11 -11.30
C SER A 142 4.93 -22.17 -10.69
N SER A 143 3.95 -22.13 -11.59
CA SER A 143 2.57 -22.67 -11.49
C SER A 143 1.62 -22.09 -10.42
N ALA A 144 0.85 -21.08 -10.85
CA ALA A 144 -0.46 -20.64 -10.36
C ALA A 144 -0.66 -20.55 -8.82
N LEU A 145 -0.59 -19.29 -8.33
CA LEU A 145 -0.57 -18.82 -6.94
C LEU A 145 0.75 -19.19 -6.23
N GLY A 146 1.49 -18.18 -5.76
CA GLY A 146 2.73 -18.31 -4.98
C GLY A 146 2.55 -18.90 -3.57
N TRP A 147 1.66 -19.89 -3.44
CA TRP A 147 1.51 -20.74 -2.27
C TRP A 147 2.18 -22.08 -2.60
N ASP A 148 2.96 -22.62 -1.66
CA ASP A 148 3.48 -23.98 -1.82
C ASP A 148 2.32 -24.99 -1.71
N VAL A 149 1.77 -25.41 -2.86
CA VAL A 149 0.64 -26.33 -2.96
C VAL A 149 0.91 -27.65 -2.25
N LYS A 150 2.18 -28.10 -2.26
CA LYS A 150 2.58 -29.34 -1.59
C LYS A 150 2.55 -29.14 -0.07
N LEU A 151 2.95 -27.98 0.43
CA LEU A 151 2.80 -27.57 1.84
C LEU A 151 1.31 -27.55 2.22
N LEU A 152 0.46 -26.79 1.53
CA LEU A 152 -0.96 -26.68 1.88
C LEU A 152 -1.68 -28.02 1.92
N ARG A 153 -1.47 -28.87 0.90
CA ARG A 153 -2.09 -30.20 0.88
C ARG A 153 -1.61 -31.07 2.03
N ARG A 154 -0.33 -30.98 2.40
CA ARG A 154 0.22 -31.73 3.53
C ARG A 154 -0.32 -31.22 4.85
N MET A 155 -0.39 -29.91 5.04
CA MET A 155 -1.00 -29.29 6.20
C MET A 155 -2.46 -29.70 6.30
N ALA A 156 -3.24 -29.62 5.22
CA ALA A 156 -4.67 -29.95 5.22
C ALA A 156 -4.91 -31.44 5.50
N LYS A 157 -4.08 -32.34 4.95
CA LYS A 157 -4.13 -33.77 5.26
C LYS A 157 -3.78 -34.05 6.72
N PHE A 158 -2.78 -33.36 7.26
CA PHE A 158 -2.40 -33.49 8.66
C PHE A 158 -3.51 -32.96 9.58
N ALA A 159 -4.10 -31.82 9.24
CA ALA A 159 -5.22 -31.21 9.95
C ALA A 159 -6.43 -32.14 10.05
N ALA A 160 -6.78 -32.79 8.95
CA ALA A 160 -7.87 -33.76 8.93
C ALA A 160 -7.57 -35.02 9.77
N ALA A 161 -6.31 -35.46 9.81
CA ALA A 161 -5.89 -36.61 10.60
C ALA A 161 -5.75 -36.30 12.10
N TYR A 162 -5.49 -35.04 12.45
CA TYR A 162 -5.24 -34.58 13.81
C TYR A 162 -5.93 -33.23 14.07
N PRO A 163 -7.27 -33.18 14.20
CA PRO A 163 -8.02 -31.93 14.32
C PRO A 163 -7.63 -31.11 15.55
N ASN A 164 -7.30 -31.80 16.65
CA ASN A 164 -6.96 -31.16 17.93
C ASN A 164 -5.47 -30.77 18.05
N ALA A 165 -4.63 -31.11 17.06
CA ALA A 165 -3.19 -30.84 17.12
C ALA A 165 -2.83 -29.42 16.61
N SER A 166 -3.81 -28.60 16.24
CA SER A 166 -3.62 -27.32 15.57
C SER A 166 -2.71 -26.36 16.34
N ARG A 167 -2.92 -26.26 17.66
CA ARG A 167 -2.21 -25.32 18.54
C ARG A 167 -0.81 -25.80 18.91
N VAL A 168 -0.64 -27.07 19.29
CA VAL A 168 0.68 -27.71 19.49
C VAL A 168 1.55 -27.54 18.24
N MET A 169 0.94 -27.83 17.09
CA MET A 169 1.63 -27.82 15.82
C MET A 169 2.04 -26.40 15.41
N LYS A 170 1.17 -25.40 15.60
CA LYS A 170 1.44 -23.99 15.31
C LYS A 170 2.52 -23.42 16.24
N GLU A 171 2.29 -23.44 17.55
CA GLU A 171 3.12 -22.69 18.51
C GLU A 171 4.44 -23.36 18.84
N PHE A 172 4.48 -24.69 18.96
CA PHE A 172 5.71 -25.38 19.37
C PHE A 172 6.55 -25.84 18.19
N PHE A 173 5.91 -26.40 17.15
CA PHE A 173 6.66 -27.05 16.09
C PHE A 173 6.86 -26.17 14.84
N VAL A 174 5.87 -25.36 14.45
CA VAL A 174 6.02 -24.43 13.32
C VAL A 174 6.83 -23.20 13.71
N VAL A 175 6.44 -22.46 14.77
CA VAL A 175 7.19 -21.27 15.22
C VAL A 175 8.61 -21.67 15.65
N GLY A 176 8.77 -22.79 16.35
CA GLY A 176 10.08 -23.33 16.69
C GLY A 176 10.93 -23.66 15.46
N ALA A 177 10.36 -24.22 14.40
CA ALA A 177 11.09 -24.48 13.15
C ALA A 177 11.48 -23.18 12.42
N ILE A 178 10.62 -22.17 12.41
CA ILE A 178 10.94 -20.84 11.86
C ILE A 178 12.11 -20.21 12.62
N LYS A 179 12.05 -20.20 13.96
CA LYS A 179 13.10 -19.65 14.81
C LYS A 179 14.45 -20.36 14.61
N ASN A 180 14.42 -21.69 14.54
CA ASN A 180 15.62 -22.49 14.25
C ASN A 180 16.18 -22.22 12.83
N ARG A 181 15.33 -21.87 11.85
CA ARG A 181 15.80 -21.46 10.52
C ARG A 181 16.46 -20.08 10.57
N GLU A 182 15.86 -19.13 11.28
CA GLU A 182 16.40 -17.79 11.48
C GLU A 182 17.81 -17.85 12.11
N GLU A 183 17.97 -18.65 13.16
CA GLU A 183 19.26 -18.83 13.86
C GLU A 183 20.34 -19.50 13.00
N ARG A 184 19.97 -20.37 12.05
CA ARG A 184 20.94 -21.10 11.21
C ARG A 184 21.33 -20.37 9.94
N ASN A 185 20.38 -19.68 9.31
CA ASN A 185 20.52 -19.18 7.95
C ASN A 185 20.34 -17.67 7.83
N GLY A 186 20.00 -16.96 8.93
CA GLY A 186 19.75 -15.51 8.92
C GLY A 186 18.47 -15.09 8.20
N ASP A 187 17.59 -16.03 7.85
CA ASP A 187 16.31 -15.75 7.20
C ASP A 187 15.27 -15.32 8.23
N ALA A 188 15.03 -14.01 8.32
CA ALA A 188 14.05 -13.38 9.21
C ALA A 188 12.58 -13.52 8.73
N SER A 189 12.33 -14.30 7.67
CA SER A 189 10.98 -14.54 7.17
C SER A 189 10.14 -15.28 8.21
N ARG A 190 9.05 -14.64 8.65
CA ARG A 190 8.03 -15.22 9.55
C ARG A 190 7.09 -16.23 8.86
N LYS A 191 7.37 -16.62 7.61
CA LYS A 191 6.51 -17.52 6.82
C LYS A 191 6.92 -18.99 6.99
N VAL A 192 5.91 -19.86 7.01
CA VAL A 192 6.10 -21.32 7.09
C VAL A 192 6.49 -21.88 5.71
N THR A 193 7.50 -22.74 5.67
CA THR A 193 7.91 -23.48 4.47
C THR A 193 7.53 -24.95 4.55
N LEU A 194 7.56 -25.65 3.41
CA LEU A 194 7.38 -27.11 3.36
C LEU A 194 8.41 -27.87 4.21
N ALA A 195 9.63 -27.36 4.33
CA ALA A 195 10.68 -27.97 5.12
C ALA A 195 10.36 -27.86 6.63
N ASP A 196 9.98 -26.68 7.09
CA ASP A 196 9.58 -26.44 8.49
C ASP A 196 8.44 -27.38 8.87
N PHE A 197 7.39 -27.42 8.04
CA PHE A 197 6.22 -28.24 8.31
C PHE A 197 6.53 -29.74 8.28
N LYS A 198 7.42 -30.20 7.39
CA LYS A 198 7.89 -31.60 7.35
C LYS A 198 8.62 -31.98 8.63
N HIS A 199 9.54 -31.12 9.07
CA HIS A 199 10.32 -31.34 10.27
C HIS A 199 9.40 -31.45 11.49
N ALA A 200 8.52 -30.47 11.63
CA ALA A 200 7.54 -30.40 12.68
C ALA A 200 6.55 -31.58 12.68
N GLN A 201 6.07 -32.01 11.51
CA GLN A 201 5.23 -33.20 11.36
C GLN A 201 5.95 -34.49 11.78
N ALA A 202 7.25 -34.63 11.46
CA ALA A 202 8.04 -35.78 11.88
C ALA A 202 8.24 -35.80 13.40
N HIS A 203 8.51 -34.63 13.98
CA HIS A 203 8.65 -34.47 15.42
C HIS A 203 7.36 -34.84 16.15
N PHE A 204 6.21 -34.29 15.73
CA PHE A 204 4.89 -34.63 16.29
C PHE A 204 4.63 -36.15 16.27
N LYS A 205 4.89 -36.82 15.14
CA LYS A 205 4.68 -38.27 15.02
C LYS A 205 5.60 -39.06 15.96
N LYS A 206 6.81 -38.59 16.19
CA LYS A 206 7.76 -39.20 17.13
C LYS A 206 7.26 -39.05 18.58
N SER A 207 6.92 -37.84 19.00
CA SER A 207 6.36 -37.56 20.34
C SER A 207 5.08 -38.36 20.57
N LYS A 208 4.20 -38.47 19.56
CA LYS A 208 2.98 -39.29 19.66
C LYS A 208 3.25 -40.76 19.87
N ARG A 209 4.27 -41.32 19.20
CA ARG A 209 4.65 -42.72 19.36
C ARG A 209 5.26 -43.00 20.73
N ASN A 210 5.96 -42.03 21.30
CA ASN A 210 6.66 -42.16 22.56
C ASN A 210 5.75 -41.93 23.79
N GLY A 211 4.58 -41.31 23.60
CA GLY A 211 3.67 -40.96 24.71
C GLY A 211 3.91 -39.56 25.29
N ASP A 212 4.91 -38.84 24.79
CA ASP A 212 5.34 -37.49 25.23
C ASP A 212 4.34 -36.36 24.87
N LEU A 213 3.13 -36.70 24.44
CA LEU A 213 2.11 -35.72 24.02
C LEU A 213 1.30 -35.17 25.19
N LYS A 214 1.26 -35.89 26.31
CA LYS A 214 0.58 -35.47 27.53
C LYS A 214 1.26 -34.25 28.16
N ASP A 215 2.59 -34.26 28.22
CA ASP A 215 3.39 -33.12 28.72
C ASP A 215 3.18 -31.85 27.88
N LEU A 216 2.84 -31.99 26.60
CA LEU A 216 2.53 -30.88 25.69
C LEU A 216 1.09 -30.37 25.87
N GLU A 217 0.14 -31.24 26.20
CA GLU A 217 -1.22 -30.85 26.58
C GLU A 217 -1.23 -30.11 27.93
N ASP A 218 -0.42 -30.57 28.88
CA ASP A 218 -0.22 -29.92 30.18
C ASP A 218 0.48 -28.55 30.01
N ALA A 219 1.52 -28.44 29.17
CA ALA A 219 2.15 -27.16 28.84
C ALA A 219 1.21 -26.18 28.11
N MET A 220 0.22 -26.69 27.36
CA MET A 220 -0.82 -25.84 26.77
C MET A 220 -1.79 -25.29 27.83
N ALA A 221 -2.12 -26.08 28.85
CA ALA A 221 -2.95 -25.64 29.96
C ALA A 221 -2.25 -24.55 30.80
N GLU A 222 -0.93 -24.68 31.03
CA GLU A 222 -0.13 -23.63 31.69
C GLU A 222 -0.11 -22.32 30.90
N LEU A 223 -0.01 -22.37 29.56
CA LEU A 223 -0.10 -21.19 28.71
C LEU A 223 -1.50 -20.54 28.72
N ASP A 224 -2.56 -21.35 28.83
CA ASP A 224 -3.93 -20.86 29.01
C ASP A 224 -4.09 -20.13 30.35
N GLU A 225 -3.47 -20.62 31.42
CA GLU A 225 -3.43 -19.95 32.72
C GLU A 225 -2.60 -18.65 32.69
N GLU A 226 -1.45 -18.63 32.00
CA GLU A 226 -0.66 -17.41 31.83
C GLU A 226 -1.40 -16.32 31.04
N GLU A 227 -2.11 -16.69 29.96
CA GLU A 227 -2.97 -15.74 29.22
C GLU A 227 -4.13 -15.24 30.06
N ALA A 228 -4.78 -16.12 30.84
CA ALA A 228 -5.84 -15.74 31.76
C ALA A 228 -5.33 -14.76 32.84
N MET A 229 -4.18 -15.04 33.45
CA MET A 229 -3.52 -14.17 34.42
C MET A 229 -3.11 -12.82 33.82
N LYS A 230 -2.65 -12.80 32.57
CA LYS A 230 -2.30 -11.57 31.86
C LYS A 230 -3.54 -10.71 31.60
N LYS A 231 -4.64 -11.33 31.19
CA LYS A 231 -5.93 -10.68 30.97
C LYS A 231 -6.51 -10.13 32.28
N GLU A 232 -6.44 -10.91 33.36
CA GLU A 232 -6.83 -10.47 34.71
C GLU A 232 -5.97 -9.29 35.18
N LYS A 233 -4.65 -9.33 34.96
CA LYS A 233 -3.74 -8.22 35.31
C LYS A 233 -4.04 -6.95 34.52
N GLU A 234 -4.39 -7.07 33.24
CA GLU A 234 -4.83 -5.94 32.40
C GLU A 234 -6.16 -5.36 32.88
N GLU A 235 -7.14 -6.20 33.21
CA GLU A 235 -8.42 -5.78 33.79
C GLU A 235 -8.21 -5.10 35.15
N ARG A 236 -7.33 -5.65 35.99
CA ARG A 236 -6.97 -5.08 37.30
C ARG A 236 -6.24 -3.74 37.17
N LEU A 237 -5.39 -3.58 36.16
CA LEU A 237 -4.73 -2.31 35.84
C LEU A 237 -5.74 -1.27 35.34
N LYS A 238 -6.70 -1.69 34.51
CA LYS A 238 -7.80 -0.85 34.01
C LYS A 238 -8.68 -0.38 35.17
N MET A 239 -9.08 -1.31 36.05
CA MET A 239 -9.85 -1.02 37.25
C MET A 239 -9.08 -0.13 38.24
N ASN A 240 -7.76 -0.32 38.40
CA ASN A 240 -6.93 0.56 39.25
C ASN A 240 -6.77 1.97 38.66
N LYS A 241 -6.66 2.12 37.33
CA LYS A 241 -6.68 3.44 36.68
C LYS A 241 -8.02 4.16 36.90
N GLU A 242 -9.12 3.43 36.80
CA GLU A 242 -10.47 3.95 37.05
C GLU A 242 -10.64 4.36 38.51
N ARG A 243 -10.27 3.46 39.45
CA ARG A 243 -10.26 3.73 40.90
C ARG A 243 -9.38 4.92 41.27
N PHE A 244 -8.21 5.04 40.67
CA PHE A 244 -7.31 6.18 40.90
C PHE A 244 -7.93 7.48 40.41
N ARG A 245 -8.60 7.50 39.24
CA ARG A 245 -9.37 8.67 38.78
C ARG A 245 -10.46 9.06 39.78
N THR A 246 -11.20 8.09 40.33
CA THR A 246 -12.25 8.35 41.31
C THR A 246 -11.70 8.82 42.66
N LEU A 247 -10.60 8.23 43.14
CA LEU A 247 -9.99 8.57 44.43
C LEU A 247 -9.37 9.97 44.46
N VAL A 248 -8.82 10.42 43.33
CA VAL A 248 -8.08 11.70 43.26
C VAL A 248 -9.03 12.88 43.03
N GLY A 249 -10.33 12.66 42.81
CA GLY A 249 -11.33 13.73 42.72
C GLY A 249 -10.99 14.77 41.64
N LEU A 250 -10.34 14.34 40.55
CA LEU A 250 -9.92 15.25 39.50
C LEU A 250 -11.18 15.78 38.79
N PRO A 251 -11.36 17.12 38.69
CA PRO A 251 -12.49 17.67 37.96
C PRO A 251 -12.47 17.18 36.50
N GLU A 252 -13.64 16.89 35.94
CA GLU A 252 -13.82 16.58 34.51
C GLU A 252 -13.45 17.81 33.68
N ARG A 253 -12.15 17.94 33.41
CA ARG A 253 -11.61 18.95 32.50
C ARG A 253 -11.75 18.43 31.06
N PRO A 254 -11.94 19.30 30.06
CA PRO A 254 -11.85 18.89 28.67
C PRO A 254 -10.41 18.48 28.35
N LEU A 255 -10.15 17.18 28.23
CA LEU A 255 -8.81 16.62 27.97
C LEU A 255 -8.59 16.19 26.51
N GLY A 256 -9.59 16.39 25.65
CA GLY A 256 -9.59 15.88 24.28
C GLY A 256 -9.96 14.39 24.19
N PRO A 257 -10.12 13.85 22.98
CA PRO A 257 -10.47 12.45 22.77
C PRO A 257 -9.34 11.52 23.22
N VAL A 258 -9.70 10.35 23.76
CA VAL A 258 -8.75 9.29 24.07
C VAL A 258 -8.23 8.71 22.75
N VAL A 259 -6.92 8.52 22.66
CA VAL A 259 -6.25 7.95 21.48
C VAL A 259 -5.80 6.53 21.80
N GLU A 260 -6.20 5.57 20.97
CA GLU A 260 -5.68 4.21 21.05
C GLU A 260 -4.20 4.17 20.65
N PRO A 261 -3.31 3.58 21.47
CA PRO A 261 -1.90 3.43 21.11
C PRO A 261 -1.75 2.62 19.82
N ARG A 262 -1.12 3.20 18.80
CA ARG A 262 -0.77 2.50 17.56
C ARG A 262 0.75 2.42 17.45
N PRO A 263 1.35 1.25 17.18
CA PRO A 263 2.77 1.17 16.90
C PRO A 263 3.05 1.84 15.56
N VAL A 264 3.71 3.00 15.60
CA VAL A 264 4.12 3.78 14.42
C VAL A 264 5.63 3.63 14.25
N THR A 265 6.08 3.31 13.04
CA THR A 265 7.52 3.20 12.72
C THR A 265 8.04 4.48 12.09
N ARG A 266 9.37 4.68 12.08
CA ARG A 266 9.97 5.77 11.31
C ARG A 266 9.85 5.47 9.81
N PRO A 267 9.74 6.48 8.93
CA PRO A 267 9.83 6.26 7.49
C PRO A 267 11.20 5.69 7.13
N GLU A 268 11.22 4.83 6.12
CA GLU A 268 12.42 4.18 5.62
C GLU A 268 12.66 4.52 4.14
N HIS A 269 13.90 4.34 3.70
CA HIS A 269 14.25 4.45 2.29
C HIS A 269 13.60 3.32 1.49
N ARG A 270 12.57 3.67 0.73
CA ARG A 270 11.85 2.77 -0.17
C ARG A 270 11.63 3.45 -1.52
N THR A 271 11.53 2.65 -2.58
CA THR A 271 11.11 3.11 -3.90
C THR A 271 9.59 3.06 -4.01
N PHE A 272 8.99 4.18 -4.42
CA PHE A 272 7.56 4.31 -4.72
C PHE A 272 7.38 4.50 -6.23
N GLN A 273 6.58 3.63 -6.84
CA GLN A 273 6.26 3.71 -8.27
C GLN A 273 4.85 4.28 -8.44
N GLY A 274 4.74 5.46 -9.03
CA GLY A 274 3.50 6.07 -9.48
C GLY A 274 3.27 5.87 -10.98
N LYS A 275 2.18 6.47 -11.49
CA LYS A 275 1.80 6.51 -12.90
C LYS A 275 2.67 7.47 -13.72
N HIS A 276 3.08 8.58 -13.11
CA HIS A 276 3.83 9.68 -13.74
C HIS A 276 5.22 9.89 -13.11
N VAL A 277 5.45 9.36 -11.91
CA VAL A 277 6.68 9.59 -11.15
C VAL A 277 7.18 8.33 -10.46
N THR A 278 8.51 8.20 -10.36
CA THR A 278 9.17 7.26 -9.47
C THR A 278 9.90 8.04 -8.38
N LEU A 279 9.62 7.71 -7.12
CA LEU A 279 10.38 8.21 -5.99
C LEU A 279 11.32 7.11 -5.53
N ARG A 280 12.61 7.41 -5.39
CA ARG A 280 13.57 6.47 -4.81
C ARG A 280 14.51 7.20 -3.86
N PRO A 281 15.25 6.50 -2.98
CA PRO A 281 16.27 7.14 -2.16
C PRO A 281 17.20 8.01 -3.01
N LEU A 282 17.46 9.23 -2.53
CA LEU A 282 18.39 10.15 -3.20
C LEU A 282 19.79 9.52 -3.20
N ALA A 283 20.46 9.52 -4.35
CA ALA A 283 21.78 8.96 -4.53
C ALA A 283 22.80 10.04 -4.91
N PRO A 284 24.09 9.91 -4.52
CA PRO A 284 25.12 10.87 -4.91
C PRO A 284 25.23 11.08 -6.43
N SER A 285 24.96 10.02 -7.22
CA SER A 285 24.95 10.07 -8.68
C SER A 285 23.89 11.00 -9.28
N ASP A 286 22.88 11.39 -8.50
CA ASP A 286 21.80 12.27 -8.96
C ASP A 286 22.24 13.71 -9.14
N ALA A 287 23.34 14.10 -8.49
CA ALA A 287 23.87 15.46 -8.53
C ALA A 287 24.15 15.92 -9.97
N ASP A 288 24.87 15.11 -10.74
CA ASP A 288 25.30 15.49 -12.09
C ASP A 288 24.15 15.55 -13.08
N ALA A 289 23.15 14.69 -12.93
CA ALA A 289 21.96 14.69 -13.78
C ALA A 289 21.04 15.90 -13.48
N LEU A 290 20.95 16.31 -12.21
CA LEU A 290 20.06 17.38 -11.77
C LEU A 290 20.70 18.77 -11.92
N PHE A 291 22.02 18.89 -11.78
CA PHE A 291 22.73 20.17 -11.79
C PHE A 291 22.43 21.09 -13.00
N PRO A 292 22.38 20.60 -14.26
CA PRO A 292 22.05 21.44 -15.40
C PRO A 292 20.64 22.03 -15.38
N LEU A 293 19.74 21.47 -14.56
CA LEU A 293 18.34 21.91 -14.46
C LEU A 293 18.11 22.93 -13.34
N ILE A 294 19.08 23.11 -12.44
CA ILE A 294 18.92 23.90 -11.22
C ILE A 294 20.01 24.95 -11.01
N SER A 295 21.12 24.87 -11.75
CA SER A 295 22.24 25.81 -11.60
C SER A 295 22.06 27.05 -12.48
N GLY A 296 22.86 28.07 -12.22
CA GLY A 296 22.87 29.29 -13.00
C GLY A 296 21.89 30.37 -12.51
N PRO A 297 22.11 31.63 -12.94
CA PRO A 297 21.30 32.78 -12.50
C PRO A 297 19.81 32.64 -12.84
N GLU A 298 19.47 31.99 -13.95
CA GLU A 298 18.11 31.75 -14.41
C GLU A 298 17.31 30.79 -13.51
N ASN A 299 18.00 29.95 -12.73
CA ASN A 299 17.39 28.97 -11.82
C ASN A 299 17.61 29.34 -10.33
N ALA A 300 18.31 30.43 -10.04
CA ALA A 300 18.67 30.81 -8.66
C ALA A 300 17.44 30.99 -7.75
N TRP A 301 16.31 31.44 -8.31
CA TRP A 301 15.04 31.63 -7.61
C TRP A 301 14.46 30.34 -7.02
N LEU A 302 14.83 29.16 -7.53
CA LEU A 302 14.44 27.86 -6.97
C LEU A 302 14.86 27.71 -5.50
N PHE A 303 15.88 28.48 -5.07
CA PHE A 303 16.50 28.41 -3.76
C PHE A 303 16.14 29.57 -2.83
N ASP A 304 15.30 30.51 -3.26
CA ASP A 304 14.94 31.71 -2.48
C ASP A 304 14.39 31.37 -1.08
N TYR A 305 13.71 30.23 -0.98
CA TYR A 305 13.06 29.76 0.26
C TYR A 305 13.64 28.45 0.80
N LEU A 306 14.74 27.95 0.23
CA LEU A 306 15.49 26.80 0.73
C LEU A 306 16.68 27.29 1.58
N PRO A 307 17.16 26.48 2.55
CA PRO A 307 18.24 26.88 3.44
C PRO A 307 19.63 26.81 2.79
N TYR A 308 19.71 26.40 1.53
CA TYR A 308 20.93 26.18 0.75
C TYR A 308 20.77 26.73 -0.67
N GLY A 309 21.88 26.77 -1.41
CA GLY A 309 21.93 27.35 -2.74
C GLY A 309 21.79 28.89 -2.74
N PRO A 310 21.61 29.50 -3.91
CA PRO A 310 21.68 28.89 -5.24
C PRO A 310 23.10 28.43 -5.60
N PHE A 311 23.25 27.68 -6.69
CA PHE A 311 24.54 27.17 -7.16
C PHE A 311 24.89 27.81 -8.51
N PRO A 312 26.10 28.39 -8.67
CA PRO A 312 26.54 28.89 -9.97
C PRO A 312 26.72 27.73 -10.95
N SER A 313 26.62 27.98 -12.26
CA SER A 313 26.84 26.98 -13.31
C SER A 313 28.31 26.65 -13.56
N SER A 314 29.23 27.21 -12.75
CA SER A 314 30.66 26.93 -12.81
C SER A 314 31.00 25.53 -12.27
N PRO A 315 32.19 24.99 -12.60
CA PRO A 315 32.68 23.75 -12.00
C PRO A 315 32.65 23.77 -10.45
N ASP A 316 33.06 24.87 -9.83
CA ASP A 316 32.98 25.04 -8.37
C ASP A 316 31.54 24.93 -7.86
N GLY A 317 30.58 25.48 -8.60
CA GLY A 317 29.15 25.35 -8.27
C GLY A 317 28.65 23.91 -8.36
N GLN A 318 29.16 23.14 -9.32
CA GLN A 318 28.86 21.72 -9.46
C GLN A 318 29.41 20.92 -8.28
N ASP A 319 30.63 21.21 -7.83
CA ASP A 319 31.25 20.54 -6.69
C ASP A 319 30.55 20.89 -5.36
N LEU A 320 30.13 22.15 -5.20
CA LEU A 320 29.27 22.57 -4.08
C LEU A 320 27.92 21.82 -4.11
N PHE A 321 27.33 21.64 -5.28
CA PHE A 321 26.07 20.90 -5.42
C PHE A 321 26.23 19.40 -5.13
N ARG A 322 27.30 18.76 -5.61
CA ARG A 322 27.64 17.37 -5.27
C ARG A 322 27.78 17.18 -3.77
N THR A 323 28.46 18.10 -3.09
CA THR A 323 28.58 18.12 -1.63
C THR A 323 27.21 18.24 -0.96
N GLN A 324 26.36 19.14 -1.46
CA GLN A 324 24.99 19.30 -0.97
C GLN A 324 24.14 18.02 -1.15
N VAL A 325 24.25 17.32 -2.27
CA VAL A 325 23.55 16.05 -2.51
C VAL A 325 24.08 14.96 -1.59
N ALA A 326 25.41 14.81 -1.45
CA ALA A 326 26.01 13.82 -0.55
C ALA A 326 25.56 13.99 0.91
N ASN A 327 25.48 15.24 1.39
CA ASN A 327 24.96 15.54 2.73
C ASN A 327 23.49 15.13 2.89
N GLN A 328 22.67 15.35 1.85
CA GLN A 328 21.25 14.95 1.86
C GLN A 328 21.09 13.43 1.83
N CYS A 329 21.92 12.70 1.05
CA CYS A 329 21.93 11.24 1.03
C CYS A 329 22.28 10.61 2.40
N ALA A 330 23.20 11.25 3.14
CA ALA A 330 23.64 10.77 4.46
C ALA A 330 22.64 11.06 5.59
N SER A 331 21.68 11.96 5.35
CA SER A 331 20.72 12.39 6.35
C SER A 331 19.65 11.32 6.64
N LYS A 332 19.30 11.18 7.91
CA LYS A 332 18.19 10.31 8.38
C LYS A 332 16.94 11.09 8.77
N ASP A 333 17.09 12.41 8.93
CA ASP A 333 16.04 13.39 9.16
C ASP A 333 16.64 14.78 8.85
N PRO A 334 16.34 15.37 7.68
CA PRO A 334 15.38 14.90 6.68
C PRO A 334 15.79 13.60 5.95
N LEU A 335 14.84 12.76 5.60
CA LEU A 335 14.97 11.54 4.80
C LEU A 335 14.61 11.85 3.33
N PHE A 336 15.59 11.82 2.43
CA PHE A 336 15.45 12.35 1.07
C PHE A 336 15.09 11.31 0.01
N PHE A 337 14.22 11.72 -0.91
CA PHE A 337 13.83 10.95 -2.10
C PHE A 337 14.12 11.77 -3.36
N ALA A 338 14.81 11.16 -4.33
CA ALA A 338 14.89 11.68 -5.69
C ALA A 338 13.55 11.51 -6.40
N ILE A 339 13.19 12.48 -7.22
CA ILE A 339 11.95 12.50 -8.01
C ILE A 339 12.30 12.27 -9.47
N LEU A 340 11.87 11.13 -10.02
CA LEU A 340 12.19 10.73 -11.39
C LEU A 340 10.94 10.71 -12.27
N VAL A 341 11.08 11.22 -13.49
CA VAL A 341 10.06 11.14 -14.54
C VAL A 341 10.73 10.56 -15.78
N ASN A 342 10.23 9.43 -16.29
CA ASN A 342 10.87 8.70 -17.39
C ASN A 342 12.37 8.45 -17.13
N ASP A 343 12.68 7.93 -15.94
CA ASP A 343 14.04 7.67 -15.42
C ASP A 343 14.97 8.89 -15.29
N ARG A 344 14.48 10.10 -15.56
CA ARG A 344 15.24 11.34 -15.40
C ARG A 344 14.96 11.97 -14.04
N VAL A 345 15.99 12.22 -13.24
CA VAL A 345 15.88 12.97 -11.98
C VAL A 345 15.54 14.43 -12.29
N LEU A 346 14.41 14.92 -11.76
CA LEU A 346 13.93 16.29 -11.94
C LEU A 346 13.79 17.06 -10.63
N GLY A 347 14.24 16.49 -9.51
CA GLY A 347 14.16 17.13 -8.22
C GLY A 347 14.32 16.15 -7.06
N TRP A 348 14.04 16.66 -5.86
CA TRP A 348 13.93 15.85 -4.66
C TRP A 348 12.85 16.36 -3.71
N SER A 349 12.45 15.49 -2.80
CA SER A 349 11.59 15.76 -1.66
C SER A 349 12.18 15.10 -0.41
N ALA A 350 11.69 15.46 0.78
CA ALA A 350 12.08 14.76 1.99
C ALA A 350 10.93 14.66 2.99
N PHE A 351 10.96 13.59 3.79
CA PHE A 351 10.33 13.61 5.09
C PHE A 351 11.26 14.21 6.13
N MET A 352 10.75 15.04 7.04
CA MET A 352 11.54 15.65 8.10
C MET A 352 10.76 15.86 9.38
N ARG A 353 11.47 16.19 10.45
CA ARG A 353 10.91 16.39 11.79
C ARG A 353 10.05 15.20 12.20
N ILE A 354 10.61 14.00 12.06
CA ILE A 354 9.90 12.74 12.23
C ILE A 354 9.67 12.50 13.74
N ASP A 355 8.41 12.58 14.15
CA ASP A 355 7.93 12.25 15.48
C ASP A 355 7.07 10.98 15.42
N ALA A 356 7.74 9.84 15.43
CA ALA A 356 7.08 8.54 15.38
C ALA A 356 6.25 8.25 16.64
N ALA A 357 6.60 8.83 17.79
CA ALA A 357 5.85 8.62 19.04
C ALA A 357 4.44 9.22 18.95
N ASN A 358 4.29 10.36 18.27
CA ASN A 358 3.01 11.00 18.05
C ASN A 358 2.40 10.70 16.66
N GLY A 359 3.14 10.03 15.77
CA GLY A 359 2.72 9.76 14.40
C GLY A 359 2.62 11.05 13.57
N VAL A 360 3.63 11.92 13.67
CA VAL A 360 3.70 13.21 12.96
C VAL A 360 4.95 13.26 12.09
N VAL A 361 4.80 13.71 10.84
CA VAL A 361 5.94 13.94 9.93
C VAL A 361 5.68 15.16 9.05
N GLU A 362 6.73 15.86 8.64
CA GLU A 362 6.65 16.95 7.67
C GLU A 362 7.12 16.48 6.29
N VAL A 363 6.39 16.83 5.23
CA VAL A 363 6.92 16.78 3.86
C VAL A 363 7.55 18.14 3.54
N GLY A 364 8.83 18.12 3.19
CA GLY A 364 9.63 19.34 3.05
C GLY A 364 10.78 19.17 2.07
N HIS A 365 11.69 20.15 2.06
CA HIS A 365 12.81 20.23 1.13
C HIS A 365 12.44 20.01 -0.35
N LEU A 366 11.25 20.45 -0.76
CA LEU A 366 10.77 20.27 -2.13
C LEU A 366 11.57 21.14 -3.10
N LEU A 367 12.50 20.52 -3.84
CA LEU A 367 13.20 21.14 -4.96
C LEU A 367 12.69 20.52 -6.25
N PHE A 368 11.84 21.24 -6.98
CA PHE A 368 11.35 20.82 -8.29
C PHE A 368 12.02 21.65 -9.38
N ALA A 369 12.81 21.01 -10.24
CA ALA A 369 13.31 21.66 -11.44
C ALA A 369 12.13 22.12 -12.32
N THR A 370 12.35 23.14 -13.14
CA THR A 370 11.30 23.74 -13.98
C THR A 370 10.47 22.72 -14.78
N PRO A 371 11.05 21.66 -15.41
CA PRO A 371 10.27 20.66 -16.14
C PRO A 371 9.31 19.82 -15.27
N LEU A 372 9.55 19.73 -13.96
CA LEU A 372 8.68 19.00 -13.03
C LEU A 372 7.54 19.88 -12.52
N GLN A 373 7.72 21.20 -12.44
CA GLN A 373 6.75 22.08 -11.83
C GLN A 373 5.42 22.11 -12.60
N ARG A 374 4.30 22.16 -11.86
CA ARG A 374 2.94 22.21 -12.42
C ARG A 374 2.59 21.02 -13.33
N THR A 375 3.24 19.88 -13.13
CA THR A 375 2.95 18.62 -13.84
C THR A 375 2.16 17.63 -12.96
N PRO A 376 1.57 16.57 -13.55
CA PRO A 376 1.02 15.46 -12.79
C PRO A 376 2.05 14.80 -11.86
N ALA A 377 3.28 14.60 -12.33
CA ALA A 377 4.36 14.01 -11.53
C ALA A 377 4.69 14.79 -10.24
N ALA A 378 4.63 16.12 -10.28
CA ALA A 378 4.80 16.95 -9.08
C ALA A 378 3.67 16.76 -8.07
N THR A 379 2.43 16.61 -8.53
CA THR A 379 1.28 16.33 -7.65
C THR A 379 1.36 14.91 -7.11
N GLU A 380 1.69 13.94 -7.97
CA GLU A 380 1.81 12.53 -7.60
C GLU A 380 2.94 12.28 -6.59
N THR A 381 4.02 13.06 -6.64
CA THR A 381 5.08 13.02 -5.62
C THR A 381 4.51 13.20 -4.21
N ILE A 382 3.65 14.21 -4.01
CA ILE A 382 3.06 14.48 -2.71
C ILE A 382 2.00 13.44 -2.37
N TYR A 383 1.24 12.97 -3.36
CA TYR A 383 0.27 11.89 -3.18
C TYR A 383 0.93 10.61 -2.67
N LEU A 384 2.03 10.15 -3.28
CA LEU A 384 2.75 8.94 -2.85
C LEU A 384 3.34 9.08 -1.44
N LEU A 385 3.87 10.26 -1.09
CA LEU A 385 4.38 10.52 0.26
C LEU A 385 3.25 10.55 1.29
N ALA A 386 2.11 11.20 0.99
CA ALA A 386 0.95 11.19 1.86
C ALA A 386 0.39 9.77 2.04
N GLN A 387 0.29 9.01 0.95
CA GLN A 387 -0.11 7.60 0.97
C GLN A 387 0.82 6.79 1.89
N TYR A 388 2.14 6.95 1.75
CA TYR A 388 3.10 6.25 2.60
C TYR A 388 2.97 6.66 4.08
N ALA A 389 2.78 7.95 4.38
CA ALA A 389 2.59 8.42 5.76
C ALA A 389 1.30 7.87 6.40
N PHE A 390 0.16 7.97 5.73
CA PHE A 390 -1.14 7.62 6.31
C PHE A 390 -1.49 6.14 6.19
N GLU A 391 -1.22 5.49 5.07
CA GLU A 391 -1.66 4.11 4.79
C GLU A 391 -0.65 3.08 5.30
N ASP A 392 0.62 3.25 4.97
CA ASP A 392 1.66 2.28 5.34
C ASP A 392 2.15 2.52 6.76
N LEU A 393 2.50 3.76 7.10
CA LEU A 393 3.07 4.09 8.40
C LEU A 393 2.02 4.41 9.47
N ARG A 394 0.76 4.66 9.10
CA ARG A 394 -0.35 5.00 10.04
C ARG A 394 -0.11 6.26 10.86
N TYR A 395 0.58 7.25 10.27
CA TYR A 395 0.77 8.55 10.89
C TYR A 395 -0.57 9.26 10.99
N ARG A 396 -0.77 10.05 12.05
CA ARG A 396 -2.01 10.80 12.26
C ARG A 396 -1.98 12.18 11.61
N ARG A 397 -0.79 12.65 11.25
CA ARG A 397 -0.56 14.02 10.79
C ARG A 397 0.63 14.12 9.85
N LEU A 398 0.38 14.76 8.71
CA LEU A 398 1.39 15.18 7.74
C LEU A 398 1.44 16.71 7.69
N GLU A 399 2.61 17.30 7.87
CA GLU A 399 2.80 18.75 7.92
C GLU A 399 3.39 19.30 6.62
N TRP A 400 3.00 20.53 6.27
CA TRP A 400 3.63 21.33 5.24
C TRP A 400 3.94 22.72 5.79
N LYS A 401 5.20 23.17 5.65
CA LYS A 401 5.62 24.50 6.07
C LYS A 401 6.25 25.27 4.94
N ALA A 402 5.90 26.55 4.86
CA ALA A 402 6.49 27.46 3.90
C ALA A 402 6.99 28.73 4.58
N ASN A 403 7.92 29.43 3.95
CA ASN A 403 8.09 30.86 4.24
C ASN A 403 6.76 31.56 3.89
N ASN A 404 6.27 32.46 4.74
CA ASN A 404 5.01 33.15 4.50
C ASN A 404 5.00 33.97 3.19
N LEU A 405 6.16 34.39 2.70
CA LEU A 405 6.32 35.09 1.42
C LEU A 405 6.29 34.14 0.19
N ASN A 406 6.38 32.83 0.40
CA ASN A 406 6.36 31.83 -0.67
C ASN A 406 4.92 31.50 -1.08
N GLU A 407 4.29 32.40 -1.83
CA GLU A 407 2.91 32.23 -2.32
C GLU A 407 2.71 30.97 -3.16
N ALA A 408 3.71 30.55 -3.94
CA ALA A 408 3.63 29.35 -4.74
C ALA A 408 3.49 28.09 -3.86
N SER A 409 4.29 27.99 -2.79
CA SER A 409 4.22 26.88 -1.84
C SER A 409 2.91 26.89 -1.04
N LYS A 410 2.44 28.06 -0.60
CA LYS A 410 1.13 28.19 0.08
C LYS A 410 -0.03 27.71 -0.79
N ARG A 411 -0.06 28.14 -2.06
CA ARG A 411 -1.08 27.69 -3.02
C ARG A 411 -1.00 26.19 -3.29
N ALA A 412 0.22 25.63 -3.37
CA ALA A 412 0.40 24.19 -3.54
C ALA A 412 -0.16 23.40 -2.36
N ALA A 413 0.19 23.76 -1.12
CA ALA A 413 -0.33 23.12 0.09
C ALA A 413 -1.86 23.14 0.13
N ALA A 414 -2.47 24.32 -0.04
CA ALA A 414 -3.91 24.49 -0.03
C ALA A 414 -4.60 23.70 -1.16
N ARG A 415 -4.03 23.70 -2.37
CA ARG A 415 -4.54 22.93 -3.52
C ARG A 415 -4.54 21.43 -3.23
N LEU A 416 -3.46 20.91 -2.64
CA LEU A 416 -3.24 19.50 -2.35
C LEU A 416 -4.10 18.97 -1.19
N GLY A 417 -4.75 19.85 -0.43
CA GLY A 417 -5.63 19.45 0.66
C GLY A 417 -5.08 19.65 2.05
N PHE A 418 -3.93 20.31 2.19
CA PHE A 418 -3.48 20.74 3.50
C PHE A 418 -4.31 21.93 3.99
N VAL A 419 -4.73 21.87 5.25
CA VAL A 419 -5.48 22.89 5.98
C VAL A 419 -4.52 23.87 6.64
N TRP A 420 -4.80 25.16 6.53
CA TRP A 420 -4.01 26.21 7.18
C TRP A 420 -4.27 26.23 8.69
N GLU A 421 -3.21 26.29 9.50
CA GLU A 421 -3.34 26.29 10.96
C GLU A 421 -2.81 27.55 11.63
N GLY A 422 -1.84 28.23 11.03
CA GLY A 422 -1.28 29.42 11.66
C GLY A 422 -0.04 29.99 11.01
N LEU A 423 0.39 31.13 11.58
CA LEU A 423 1.59 31.84 11.21
C LEU A 423 2.49 32.03 12.44
N PHE A 424 3.66 31.39 12.42
CA PHE A 424 4.70 31.65 13.41
C PHE A 424 5.50 32.87 12.95
N ARG A 425 5.25 34.01 13.59
CA ARG A 425 5.98 35.27 13.35
C ARG A 425 7.39 35.17 13.92
N ALA A 426 8.38 35.67 13.18
CA ALA A 426 9.80 35.62 13.55
C ALA A 426 10.27 34.21 13.96
N HIS A 427 9.79 33.19 13.26
CA HIS A 427 10.08 31.80 13.58
C HIS A 427 11.57 31.47 13.40
N LEU A 428 12.18 31.94 12.31
CA LEU A 428 13.57 31.61 11.97
C LEU A 428 14.33 32.83 11.41
N ILE A 429 15.66 32.77 11.51
CA ILE A 429 16.56 33.58 10.70
C ILE A 429 17.16 32.66 9.64
N VAL A 430 16.85 32.90 8.37
CA VAL A 430 17.35 32.11 7.24
C VAL A 430 18.15 33.03 6.32
N ARG A 431 19.42 32.70 6.10
CA ARG A 431 20.34 33.48 5.24
C ARG A 431 20.34 34.99 5.61
N GLY A 432 20.40 35.26 6.92
CA GLY A 432 20.44 36.62 7.47
C GLY A 432 19.11 37.39 7.44
N ARG A 433 18.00 36.74 7.04
CA ARG A 433 16.67 37.38 6.96
C ARG A 433 15.69 36.73 7.92
N ARG A 434 14.82 37.54 8.51
CA ARG A 434 13.67 37.04 9.27
C ARG A 434 12.75 36.23 8.35
N ARG A 435 12.35 35.06 8.82
CA ARG A 435 11.33 34.21 8.21
C ARG A 435 10.15 34.07 9.17
N ASP A 436 8.98 34.44 8.67
CA ASP A 436 7.72 34.00 9.26
C ASP A 436 7.34 32.68 8.58
N THR A 437 6.96 31.67 9.36
CA THR A 437 6.59 30.35 8.83
C THR A 437 5.09 30.17 8.92
N VAL A 438 4.48 29.95 7.76
CA VAL A 438 3.09 29.49 7.69
C VAL A 438 3.06 27.97 7.84
N TRP A 439 2.10 27.49 8.63
CA TRP A 439 1.89 26.08 8.92
C TRP A 439 0.59 25.61 8.28
N PHE A 440 0.70 24.49 7.57
CA PHE A 440 -0.43 23.72 7.11
C PHE A 440 -0.27 22.27 7.56
N SER A 441 -1.38 21.56 7.64
CA SER A 441 -1.38 20.13 7.92
C SER A 441 -2.46 19.40 7.16
N MET A 442 -2.25 18.11 7.00
CA MET A 442 -3.27 17.14 6.67
C MET A 442 -3.31 16.15 7.83
N VAL A 443 -4.48 15.88 8.40
CA VAL A 443 -4.67 14.82 9.38
C VAL A 443 -5.25 13.56 8.74
N GLU A 444 -5.27 12.45 9.48
CA GLU A 444 -5.84 11.18 9.04
C GLU A 444 -7.27 11.37 8.46
N ALA A 445 -8.10 12.19 9.12
CA ALA A 445 -9.44 12.53 8.67
C ALA A 445 -9.47 13.45 7.43
N ASP A 446 -8.44 14.23 7.13
CA ASP A 446 -8.38 14.99 5.87
C ASP A 446 -8.04 14.07 4.69
N TRP A 447 -7.18 13.07 4.95
CA TRP A 447 -6.70 12.11 3.96
C TRP A 447 -7.76 11.08 3.58
N PHE A 448 -8.33 10.42 4.59
CA PHE A 448 -9.35 9.38 4.43
C PHE A 448 -10.77 9.91 4.58
N GLY A 449 -10.96 10.91 5.46
CA GLY A 449 -12.27 11.43 5.84
C GLY A 449 -12.81 11.22 7.23
N GLU A 450 -13.75 12.07 7.64
CA GLU A 450 -14.63 11.83 8.81
C GLU A 450 -15.64 10.74 8.47
N GLU A 451 -15.64 9.61 9.19
CA GLU A 451 -16.36 8.39 8.73
C GLU A 451 -15.98 7.97 7.28
N GLY A 452 -14.87 8.49 6.71
CA GLY A 452 -14.54 8.38 5.27
C GLY A 452 -14.89 9.60 4.38
N LYS A 453 -15.30 10.74 4.93
CA LYS A 453 -15.69 11.99 4.21
C LYS A 453 -14.57 13.04 4.00
N GLY A 454 -13.41 12.62 3.53
CA GLY A 454 -12.20 13.43 3.39
C GLY A 454 -11.55 13.03 2.12
N ALA A 455 -11.67 13.93 1.17
CA ALA A 455 -11.50 13.61 -0.23
C ALA A 455 -10.06 13.78 -0.70
N ALA A 456 -9.05 14.04 0.15
CA ALA A 456 -7.72 14.33 -0.38
C ALA A 456 -7.15 13.14 -1.16
N ARG A 457 -7.23 11.93 -0.59
CA ARG A 457 -6.83 10.69 -1.27
C ARG A 457 -7.61 10.48 -2.56
N GLU A 458 -8.94 10.51 -2.49
CA GLU A 458 -9.82 10.26 -3.63
C GLU A 458 -9.70 11.33 -4.71
N ALA A 459 -9.72 12.61 -4.34
CA ALA A 459 -9.58 13.72 -5.28
C ALA A 459 -8.23 13.71 -5.98
N LEU A 460 -7.15 13.41 -5.26
CA LEU A 460 -5.82 13.26 -5.87
C LEU A 460 -5.81 12.06 -6.83
N SER A 461 -6.39 10.93 -6.45
CA SER A 461 -6.50 9.75 -7.32
C SER A 461 -7.30 10.07 -8.60
N LEU A 462 -8.48 10.67 -8.48
CA LEU A 462 -9.33 11.09 -9.60
C LEU A 462 -8.64 12.13 -10.48
N TRP A 463 -7.92 13.08 -9.87
CA TRP A 463 -7.19 14.10 -10.62
C TRP A 463 -6.00 13.52 -11.39
N LEU A 464 -5.32 12.52 -10.82
CA LEU A 464 -4.21 11.77 -11.42
C LEU A 464 -4.69 10.67 -12.39
N ASP A 465 -5.99 10.43 -12.52
CA ASP A 465 -6.48 9.48 -13.51
C ASP A 465 -6.20 9.99 -14.93
N GLY A 466 -5.76 9.09 -15.81
CA GLY A 466 -5.46 9.44 -17.20
C GLY A 466 -6.67 10.01 -17.94
N ALA A 467 -7.90 9.68 -17.53
CA ALA A 467 -9.12 10.26 -18.09
C ALA A 467 -9.29 11.74 -17.76
N ASN A 468 -8.62 12.26 -16.73
CA ASN A 468 -8.65 13.68 -16.38
C ASN A 468 -7.68 14.53 -17.23
N PHE A 469 -6.94 13.95 -18.16
CA PHE A 469 -6.07 14.68 -19.08
C PHE A 469 -6.54 14.49 -20.53
N ASP A 470 -6.37 15.51 -21.36
CA ASP A 470 -6.59 15.41 -22.80
C ASP A 470 -5.33 14.92 -23.54
N GLY A 471 -5.40 14.78 -24.86
CA GLY A 471 -4.29 14.31 -25.69
C GLY A 471 -3.06 15.22 -25.69
N GLU A 472 -3.19 16.45 -25.20
CA GLU A 472 -2.09 17.42 -25.04
C GLU A 472 -1.56 17.46 -23.60
N GLY A 473 -2.08 16.60 -22.70
CA GLY A 473 -1.69 16.55 -21.30
C GLY A 473 -2.30 17.66 -20.44
N LYS A 474 -3.30 18.40 -20.95
CA LYS A 474 -3.99 19.44 -20.18
C LYS A 474 -5.10 18.83 -19.33
N GLN A 475 -5.17 19.24 -18.06
CA GLN A 475 -6.21 18.76 -17.15
C GLN A 475 -7.60 19.19 -17.62
N ARG A 476 -8.56 18.27 -17.55
CA ARG A 476 -9.98 18.50 -17.84
C ARG A 476 -10.70 19.09 -16.64
N ARG A 477 -10.40 18.59 -15.44
CA ARG A 477 -10.92 19.09 -14.16
C ARG A 477 -9.76 19.50 -13.26
N ARG A 478 -9.96 20.58 -12.52
CA ARG A 478 -8.97 21.02 -11.52
C ARG A 478 -9.12 20.21 -10.25
N LEU A 479 -8.02 19.99 -9.55
CA LEU A 479 -8.01 19.26 -8.27
C LEU A 479 -8.91 19.95 -7.25
N GLU A 480 -8.90 21.28 -7.23
CA GLU A 480 -9.72 22.08 -6.31
C GLU A 480 -11.23 21.91 -6.56
N ASP A 481 -11.62 21.72 -7.83
CA ASP A 481 -13.03 21.50 -8.20
C ASP A 481 -13.47 20.09 -7.77
N ILE A 482 -12.65 19.08 -8.06
CA ILE A 482 -12.88 17.68 -7.62
C ILE A 482 -13.03 17.62 -6.10
N ARG A 483 -12.12 18.27 -5.36
CA ARG A 483 -12.18 18.31 -3.89
C ARG A 483 -13.46 18.97 -3.39
N ARG A 484 -13.90 20.07 -4.00
CA ARG A 484 -15.13 20.78 -3.59
C ARG A 484 -16.37 19.91 -3.83
N GLU A 485 -16.42 19.23 -4.97
CA GLU A 485 -17.54 18.34 -5.30
C GLU A 485 -17.66 17.18 -4.32
N LEU A 486 -16.54 16.55 -3.94
CA LEU A 486 -16.55 15.43 -2.99
C LEU A 486 -16.95 15.85 -1.57
N VAL A 487 -16.62 17.08 -1.15
CA VAL A 487 -17.10 17.62 0.13
C VAL A 487 -18.59 17.92 0.07
N ASN A 488 -19.06 18.61 -0.97
CA ASN A 488 -20.47 18.99 -1.10
C ASN A 488 -21.40 17.78 -1.33
N GLY A 489 -20.92 16.74 -2.03
CA GLY A 489 -21.67 15.50 -2.25
C GLY A 489 -21.82 14.63 -1.00
N ALA A 490 -21.01 14.86 0.04
CA ALA A 490 -21.12 14.19 1.33
C ALA A 490 -22.10 14.88 2.30
N GLU A 491 -22.52 16.12 2.00
CA GLU A 491 -23.47 16.91 2.79
C GLU A 491 -24.92 16.83 2.26
N ALA A 492 -25.13 16.28 1.06
CA ALA A 492 -26.44 16.08 0.42
C ALA A 492 -26.93 14.64 0.60
#